data_AF-A0A6I4MH29-F1
#
_entry.id   AF-A0A6I4MH29-F1
#
_cell.length_a   1.000
_cell.length_b   1.000
_cell.length_c   1.000
_cell.angle_alpha   90.00
_cell.angle_beta   90.00
_cell.angle_gamma   90.00
#
_symmetry.space_group_name_H-M   'P 1'
#
loop_
_entity.id
_entity.type
_entity.pdbx_description
1 polymer ?
#
loop_
_entity_poly.entity_id
_entity_poly.type
_entity_poly.pdbx_seq_one_letter_code
_entity_poly.pdbx_strand_id
1 'polypeptide(L)'
;MADPISSRRTRARTATGRLMLAVLFLALHLLVKAGKGKAAAGIFEAAMRWMRKAIKNHGGRHHVFRGEVRNVRGRPTPTGYHHRFLGRDDADRRVTVLDRDPHTGVYRGDVQMKGPNGQWITKPQGSTFFPDNWSPQRVNSAIERAFANNPTVSPDGRRWSNMVDGVLIQGSFKRNGKKNGWDSAWPVMPYS
;
A
#
# COMPACT_ATOMS: atom_id res chain seq x y z
N MET A 1 -39.41 -59.06 -4.90
CA MET A 1 -39.75 -59.67 -3.61
C MET A 1 -38.73 -59.21 -2.58
N ALA A 2 -39.24 -58.61 -1.50
CA ALA A 2 -38.69 -58.29 -0.16
C ALA A 2 -37.15 -58.23 0.11
N ASP A 3 -36.76 -57.06 0.63
CA ASP A 3 -35.63 -56.68 1.52
C ASP A 3 -35.67 -57.38 2.93
N PRO A 4 -34.79 -57.11 3.92
CA PRO A 4 -33.34 -56.75 3.99
C PRO A 4 -32.60 -57.48 5.16
N ILE A 5 -31.31 -57.17 5.42
CA ILE A 5 -30.72 -56.85 6.77
C ILE A 5 -29.16 -56.83 6.76
N SER A 6 -28.63 -55.65 7.10
CA SER A 6 -27.47 -55.33 7.96
C SER A 6 -26.16 -56.14 7.89
N SER A 7 -25.07 -55.45 7.53
CA SER A 7 -23.98 -55.29 8.51
C SER A 7 -23.25 -53.95 8.33
N ARG A 8 -23.22 -53.19 9.42
CA ARG A 8 -22.45 -51.96 9.59
C ARG A 8 -20.96 -52.30 9.56
N ARG A 9 -20.19 -51.54 8.80
CA ARG A 9 -18.77 -51.33 9.09
C ARG A 9 -18.43 -49.84 9.02
N THR A 10 -18.51 -49.22 10.19
CA THR A 10 -18.01 -47.89 10.52
C THR A 10 -16.52 -47.81 10.20
N ARG A 11 -16.14 -46.98 9.22
CA ARG A 11 -14.78 -46.40 9.18
C ARG A 11 -14.86 -44.98 9.71
N ALA A 12 -14.24 -44.81 10.88
CA ALA A 12 -13.91 -43.51 11.43
C ALA A 12 -13.05 -42.75 10.40
N ARG A 13 -13.59 -41.66 9.86
CA ARG A 13 -12.78 -40.63 9.21
C ARG A 13 -12.33 -39.68 10.31
N THR A 14 -11.05 -39.78 10.65
CA THR A 14 -10.34 -38.84 11.51
C THR A 14 -10.50 -37.43 10.96
N ALA A 15 -11.22 -36.58 11.70
CA ALA A 15 -11.27 -35.15 11.49
C ALA A 15 -9.99 -34.51 12.05
N THR A 16 -8.91 -34.52 11.29
CA THR A 16 -7.72 -33.71 11.55
C THR A 16 -7.61 -32.67 10.45
N GLY A 17 -8.22 -31.50 10.68
CA GLY A 17 -8.25 -30.45 9.68
C GLY A 17 -8.95 -29.16 10.08
N ARG A 18 -8.97 -28.82 11.37
CA ARG A 18 -9.32 -27.47 11.83
C ARG A 18 -8.49 -27.15 13.08
N LEU A 19 -7.26 -26.67 12.91
CA LEU A 19 -6.65 -25.75 13.89
C LEU A 19 -5.34 -25.09 13.42
N MET A 20 -5.27 -24.49 12.23
CA MET A 20 -4.19 -23.53 11.93
C MET A 20 -4.67 -22.37 11.06
N LEU A 21 -5.67 -21.65 11.54
CA LEU A 21 -5.90 -20.26 11.10
C LEU A 21 -6.63 -19.41 12.15
N ALA A 22 -6.41 -19.69 13.44
CA ALA A 22 -6.93 -18.88 14.55
C ALA A 22 -5.85 -18.48 15.57
N VAL A 23 -4.57 -18.73 15.27
CA VAL A 23 -3.44 -18.40 16.15
C VAL A 23 -2.68 -17.14 15.69
N LEU A 24 -2.90 -16.64 14.46
CA LEU A 24 -2.22 -15.42 14.00
C LEU A 24 -2.99 -14.11 14.29
N PHE A 25 -4.28 -14.17 14.69
CA PHE A 25 -5.05 -12.97 15.06
C PHE A 25 -5.16 -12.73 16.58
N LEU A 26 -4.85 -13.72 17.42
CA LEU A 26 -4.84 -13.56 18.87
C LEU A 26 -3.45 -13.18 19.43
N ALA A 27 -2.37 -13.47 18.70
CA ALA A 27 -1.01 -13.08 19.10
C ALA A 27 -0.73 -11.57 18.98
N LEU A 28 -1.58 -10.79 18.29
CA LEU A 28 -1.49 -9.32 18.26
C LEU A 28 -2.44 -8.64 19.26
N HIS A 29 -3.53 -9.31 19.70
CA HIS A 29 -4.47 -8.74 20.66
C HIS A 29 -4.09 -8.96 22.14
N LEU A 30 -3.20 -9.90 22.46
CA LEU A 30 -2.74 -10.15 23.84
C LEU A 30 -1.32 -9.67 24.14
N LEU A 31 -0.62 -9.07 23.17
CA LEU A 31 0.74 -8.54 23.33
C LEU A 31 0.79 -7.01 23.51
N VAL A 32 -0.31 -6.42 23.98
CA VAL A 32 -0.53 -4.95 24.06
C VAL A 32 -0.23 -4.36 25.45
N LYS A 33 -0.01 -5.16 26.50
CA LYS A 33 0.21 -4.61 27.85
C LYS A 33 1.70 -4.47 28.20
N ALA A 34 2.12 -3.20 28.31
CA ALA A 34 3.19 -2.62 29.14
C ALA A 34 4.61 -2.35 28.57
N GLY A 35 5.14 -3.07 27.57
CA GLY A 35 6.55 -2.85 27.12
C GLY A 35 6.75 -2.47 25.65
N LYS A 36 5.91 -2.99 24.75
CA LYS A 36 6.13 -2.93 23.28
C LYS A 36 5.62 -1.65 22.62
N GLY A 37 4.74 -0.91 23.29
CA GLY A 37 4.14 0.33 22.76
C GLY A 37 5.15 1.47 22.57
N LYS A 38 6.10 1.64 23.50
CA LYS A 38 7.13 2.69 23.41
C LYS A 38 8.13 2.43 22.29
N ALA A 39 8.56 1.17 22.12
CA ALA A 39 9.45 0.78 21.03
C ALA A 39 8.77 0.92 19.66
N ALA A 40 7.52 0.48 19.52
CA ALA A 40 6.75 0.65 18.30
C ALA A 40 6.50 2.13 17.96
N ALA A 41 6.18 2.96 18.97
CA ALA A 41 6.07 4.40 18.79
C ALA A 41 7.41 5.04 18.38
N GLY A 42 8.53 4.60 18.96
CA GLY A 42 9.87 5.06 18.60
C GLY A 42 10.23 4.75 17.14
N ILE A 43 9.93 3.53 16.67
CA ILE A 43 10.14 3.12 15.27
C ILE A 43 9.23 3.93 14.34
N PHE A 44 7.96 4.11 14.71
CA PHE A 44 7.02 4.93 13.94
C PHE A 44 7.53 6.37 13.80
N GLU A 45 7.92 7.00 14.89
CA GLU A 45 8.43 8.36 14.84
C GLU A 45 9.72 8.48 14.05
N ALA A 46 10.63 7.50 14.13
CA ALA A 46 11.84 7.49 13.31
C ALA A 46 11.53 7.39 11.81
N ALA A 47 10.61 6.50 11.43
CA ALA A 47 10.12 6.36 10.06
C ALA A 47 9.48 7.66 9.54
N MET A 48 8.60 8.28 10.34
CA MET A 48 7.93 9.53 9.97
C MET A 48 8.89 10.72 9.93
N ARG A 49 9.88 10.80 10.83
CA ARG A 49 10.95 11.81 10.77
C ARG A 49 11.76 11.69 9.48
N TRP A 50 12.17 10.48 9.11
CA TRP A 50 12.86 10.25 7.85
C TRP A 50 11.98 10.67 6.66
N MET A 51 10.71 10.27 6.65
CA MET A 51 9.78 10.60 5.57
C MET A 51 9.64 12.11 5.40
N ARG A 52 9.42 12.85 6.50
CA ARG A 52 9.32 14.32 6.50
C ARG A 52 10.59 14.97 5.92
N LYS A 53 11.78 14.42 6.17
CA LYS A 53 13.03 14.90 5.55
C LYS A 53 13.10 14.55 4.06
N ALA A 54 12.70 13.33 3.69
CA ALA A 54 12.78 12.83 2.32
C ALA A 54 11.84 13.58 1.36
N ILE A 55 10.62 13.94 1.80
CA ILE A 55 9.65 14.66 0.96
C ILE A 55 10.04 16.12 0.72
N LYS A 56 10.74 16.78 1.67
CA LYS A 56 11.17 18.17 1.51
C LYS A 56 12.13 18.37 0.33
N ASN A 57 12.89 17.33 -0.02
CA ASN A 57 13.96 17.42 -1.00
C ASN A 57 13.63 16.75 -2.34
N HIS A 58 12.42 16.17 -2.49
CA HIS A 58 12.07 15.45 -3.72
C HIS A 58 10.55 15.44 -3.99
N GLY A 59 10.13 16.16 -5.04
CA GLY A 59 8.72 16.25 -5.45
C GLY A 59 8.05 14.89 -5.65
N GLY A 60 8.74 13.91 -6.24
CA GLY A 60 8.15 12.59 -6.39
C GLY A 60 7.95 11.84 -5.08
N ARG A 61 8.81 12.05 -4.08
CA ARG A 61 8.59 11.46 -2.74
C ARG A 61 7.40 12.12 -2.07
N HIS A 62 7.27 13.43 -2.21
CA HIS A 62 6.08 14.15 -1.75
C HIS A 62 4.81 13.58 -2.41
N HIS A 63 4.84 13.34 -3.72
CA HIS A 63 3.72 12.76 -4.45
C HIS A 63 3.33 11.37 -3.95
N VAL A 64 4.31 10.50 -3.69
CA VAL A 64 4.07 9.15 -3.18
C VAL A 64 3.53 9.18 -1.75
N PHE A 65 4.19 9.91 -0.84
CA PHE A 65 3.92 9.80 0.60
C PHE A 65 2.83 10.75 1.11
N ARG A 66 2.64 11.92 0.48
CA ARG A 66 1.66 12.92 0.93
C ARG A 66 0.61 13.24 -0.12
N GLY A 67 0.93 13.07 -1.40
CA GLY A 67 0.12 13.59 -2.49
C GLY A 67 0.00 15.11 -2.46
N GLU A 68 -0.61 15.68 -3.49
CA GLU A 68 -0.83 17.12 -3.62
C GLU A 68 -2.29 17.43 -3.91
N VAL A 69 -2.74 18.62 -3.50
CA VAL A 69 -3.93 19.25 -4.08
C VAL A 69 -3.43 20.35 -5.01
N ARG A 70 -3.48 20.09 -6.32
CA ARG A 70 -2.98 21.00 -7.36
C ARG A 70 -4.12 21.90 -7.86
N ASN A 71 -3.81 23.12 -8.28
CA ASN A 71 -4.77 23.92 -9.04
C ASN A 71 -4.69 23.52 -10.52
N VAL A 72 -5.74 22.91 -11.04
CA VAL A 72 -5.86 22.55 -12.46
C VAL A 72 -7.02 23.34 -13.05
N ARG A 73 -6.70 24.33 -13.89
CA ARG A 73 -7.70 25.21 -14.55
C ARG A 73 -8.68 25.84 -13.54
N GLY A 74 -8.17 26.35 -12.42
CA GLY A 74 -8.98 26.96 -11.35
C GLY A 74 -9.58 25.96 -10.36
N ARG A 75 -9.39 24.64 -10.55
CA ARG A 75 -10.01 23.61 -9.71
C ARG A 75 -8.98 22.89 -8.83
N PRO A 76 -9.16 22.89 -7.50
CA PRO A 76 -8.39 22.05 -6.59
C PRO A 76 -8.54 20.57 -6.95
N THR A 77 -7.44 19.93 -7.32
CA THR A 77 -7.40 18.57 -7.88
C THR A 77 -6.40 17.72 -7.09
N PRO A 78 -6.87 16.74 -6.30
CA PRO A 78 -6.01 15.80 -5.58
C PRO A 78 -5.21 14.88 -6.52
N THR A 79 -3.92 14.69 -6.25
CA THR A 79 -3.03 13.80 -7.00
C THR A 79 -2.09 13.03 -6.06
N GLY A 80 -1.62 11.87 -6.49
CA GLY A 80 -0.68 11.05 -5.71
C GLY A 80 -1.33 10.38 -4.50
N TYR A 81 -0.54 10.27 -3.43
CA TYR A 81 -0.82 9.57 -2.18
C TYR A 81 -0.99 8.06 -2.37
N HIS A 82 0.10 7.33 -2.17
CA HIS A 82 0.26 5.91 -2.46
C HIS A 82 0.86 5.13 -1.27
N HIS A 83 1.01 5.75 -0.11
CA HIS A 83 1.55 5.10 1.09
C HIS A 83 0.88 5.58 2.37
N ARG A 84 0.58 4.63 3.26
CA ARG A 84 0.01 4.85 4.59
C ARG A 84 0.75 3.96 5.59
N PHE A 85 1.72 4.53 6.29
CA PHE A 85 2.51 3.71 7.20
C PHE A 85 1.65 3.17 8.35
N LEU A 86 1.60 1.86 8.49
CA LEU A 86 0.72 1.13 9.42
C LEU A 86 -0.77 1.44 9.22
N GLY A 87 -1.17 1.77 7.98
CA GLY A 87 -2.56 2.08 7.63
C GLY A 87 -3.05 3.42 8.20
N ARG A 88 -2.15 4.28 8.68
CA ARG A 88 -2.51 5.57 9.26
C ARG A 88 -2.60 6.64 8.18
N ASP A 89 -3.74 7.32 8.17
CA ASP A 89 -3.93 8.54 7.38
C ASP A 89 -3.22 9.71 8.07
N ASP A 90 -2.68 10.62 7.25
CA ASP A 90 -2.30 11.93 7.76
C ASP A 90 -3.55 12.76 8.07
N ALA A 91 -3.44 13.77 8.94
CA ALA A 91 -4.59 14.53 9.45
C ALA A 91 -5.42 15.28 8.37
N ASP A 92 -4.85 15.45 7.17
CA ASP A 92 -5.44 16.10 6.01
C ASP A 92 -5.71 15.13 4.85
N ARG A 93 -5.68 13.82 5.13
CA ARG A 93 -5.97 12.72 4.21
C ARG A 93 -7.03 11.80 4.82
N ARG A 94 -7.83 11.16 3.98
CA ARG A 94 -8.74 10.07 4.35
C ARG A 94 -8.72 9.01 3.27
N VAL A 95 -8.65 7.75 3.68
CA VAL A 95 -8.71 6.62 2.75
C VAL A 95 -9.73 5.59 3.17
N THR A 96 -10.66 5.31 2.27
CA THR A 96 -11.54 4.15 2.35
C THR A 96 -10.94 3.04 1.50
N VAL A 97 -10.52 1.95 2.15
CA VAL A 97 -9.98 0.78 1.43
C VAL A 97 -11.12 0.08 0.69
N LEU A 98 -10.92 -0.18 -0.60
CA LEU A 98 -11.91 -0.83 -1.46
C LEU A 98 -11.61 -2.31 -1.65
N ASP A 99 -10.36 -2.63 -1.91
CA ASP A 99 -9.91 -3.99 -2.21
C ASP A 99 -8.41 -4.10 -1.90
N ARG A 100 -7.98 -5.26 -1.40
CA ARG A 100 -6.61 -5.58 -1.00
C ARG A 100 -6.24 -6.97 -1.47
N ASP A 101 -5.13 -7.05 -2.20
CA ASP A 101 -4.52 -8.31 -2.54
C ASP A 101 -3.92 -8.97 -1.28
N PRO A 102 -4.36 -10.19 -0.91
CA PRO A 102 -3.94 -10.85 0.32
C PRO A 102 -2.48 -11.32 0.29
N HIS A 103 -1.88 -11.45 -0.89
CA HIS A 103 -0.52 -11.99 -1.06
C HIS A 103 0.55 -10.92 -0.92
N THR A 104 0.37 -9.80 -1.62
CA THR A 104 1.30 -8.67 -1.65
C THR A 104 0.95 -7.61 -0.60
N GLY A 105 -0.32 -7.52 -0.21
CA GLY A 105 -0.84 -6.46 0.66
C GLY A 105 -1.07 -5.12 -0.06
N VAL A 106 -0.82 -5.04 -1.37
CA VAL A 106 -1.18 -3.89 -2.21
C VAL A 106 -2.69 -3.75 -2.24
N TYR A 107 -3.19 -2.52 -2.24
CA TYR A 107 -4.62 -2.27 -2.17
C TYR A 107 -5.03 -1.02 -2.95
N ARG A 108 -6.31 -0.96 -3.32
CA ARG A 108 -6.95 0.24 -3.86
C ARG A 108 -7.79 0.91 -2.78
N GLY A 109 -7.80 2.23 -2.77
CA GLY A 109 -8.67 3.00 -1.88
C GLY A 109 -9.15 4.30 -2.50
N ASP A 110 -10.37 4.69 -2.13
CA ASP A 110 -10.86 6.04 -2.37
C ASP A 110 -10.10 7.01 -1.48
N VAL A 111 -9.72 8.16 -2.03
CA VAL A 111 -8.88 9.15 -1.34
C VAL A 111 -9.61 10.47 -1.27
N GLN A 112 -9.64 11.07 -0.09
CA GLN A 112 -10.00 12.48 0.10
C GLN A 112 -8.81 13.26 0.66
N MET A 113 -8.65 14.50 0.21
CA MET A 113 -7.61 15.41 0.70
C MET A 113 -8.24 16.75 1.10
N LYS A 114 -7.76 17.36 2.19
CA LYS A 114 -8.16 18.74 2.51
C LYS A 114 -7.62 19.71 1.45
N GLY A 115 -8.50 20.51 0.88
CA GLY A 115 -8.17 21.61 -0.03
C GLY A 115 -7.69 22.87 0.70
N PRO A 116 -7.33 23.93 -0.05
CA PRO A 116 -6.74 25.14 0.50
C PRO A 116 -7.59 25.87 1.55
N ASN A 117 -8.91 25.77 1.48
CA ASN A 117 -9.87 26.34 2.44
C ASN A 117 -10.38 25.31 3.47
N GLY A 118 -9.73 24.14 3.57
CA GLY A 118 -10.10 23.09 4.53
C GLY A 118 -11.19 22.11 4.08
N GLN A 119 -11.82 22.31 2.92
CA GLN A 119 -12.82 21.38 2.37
C GLN A 119 -12.23 19.99 2.07
N TRP A 120 -13.01 18.93 2.21
CA TRP A 120 -12.59 17.60 1.73
C TRP A 120 -12.88 17.46 0.23
N ILE A 121 -11.86 17.13 -0.56
CA ILE A 121 -11.98 16.91 -2.00
C ILE A 121 -11.71 15.44 -2.30
N THR A 122 -12.68 14.77 -2.92
CA THR A 122 -12.54 13.39 -3.37
C THR A 122 -11.66 13.33 -4.63
N LYS A 123 -10.67 12.43 -4.63
CA LYS A 123 -9.85 12.11 -5.79
C LYS A 123 -10.64 11.18 -6.71
N PRO A 124 -10.98 11.58 -7.96
CA PRO A 124 -11.93 10.83 -8.80
C PRO A 124 -11.57 9.36 -9.08
N GLN A 125 -10.27 9.01 -9.10
CA GLN A 125 -9.79 7.64 -9.39
C GLN A 125 -9.24 6.92 -8.16
N GLY A 126 -9.32 7.53 -6.96
CA GLY A 126 -8.65 7.02 -5.78
C GLY A 126 -7.13 6.85 -5.97
N SER A 127 -6.53 5.92 -5.25
CA SER A 127 -5.13 5.52 -5.38
C SER A 127 -4.96 4.02 -5.17
N THR A 128 -3.90 3.47 -5.72
CA THR A 128 -3.30 2.22 -5.25
C THR A 128 -2.23 2.52 -4.20
N PHE A 129 -2.06 1.62 -3.23
CA PHE A 129 -1.22 1.84 -2.07
C PHE A 129 -0.23 0.72 -1.86
N PHE A 130 0.98 1.10 -1.45
CA PHE A 130 1.99 0.15 -1.00
C PHE A 130 1.49 -0.55 0.27
N PRO A 131 1.97 -1.77 0.58
CA PRO A 131 1.54 -2.49 1.76
C PRO A 131 1.75 -1.65 3.02
N ASP A 132 0.74 -1.62 3.91
CA ASP A 132 0.74 -0.74 5.09
C ASP A 132 1.90 -1.04 6.05
N ASN A 133 2.39 -2.27 6.06
CA ASN A 133 3.55 -2.68 6.86
C ASN A 133 4.90 -2.26 6.27
N TRP A 134 4.95 -1.67 5.07
CA TRP A 134 6.19 -1.12 4.53
C TRP A 134 6.48 0.24 5.15
N SER A 135 7.68 0.41 5.71
CA SER A 135 8.14 1.73 6.17
C SER A 135 8.33 2.67 4.97
N PRO A 136 8.27 4.01 5.18
CA PRO A 136 8.59 4.99 4.14
C PRO A 136 9.97 4.73 3.50
N GLN A 137 10.97 4.33 4.29
CA GLN A 137 12.29 3.95 3.81
C GLN A 137 12.24 2.74 2.86
N ARG A 138 11.47 1.70 3.22
CA ARG A 138 11.32 0.51 2.39
C ARG A 138 10.63 0.84 1.07
N VAL A 139 9.54 1.62 1.11
CA VAL A 139 8.85 2.08 -0.10
C VAL A 139 9.80 2.85 -1.00
N ASN A 140 10.57 3.80 -0.44
CA ASN A 140 11.52 4.58 -1.22
C ASN A 140 12.63 3.70 -1.84
N SER A 141 13.21 2.79 -1.07
CA SER A 141 14.22 1.86 -1.57
C SER A 141 13.65 0.95 -2.66
N ALA A 142 12.42 0.48 -2.53
CA ALA A 142 11.76 -0.31 -3.56
C ALA A 142 11.54 0.48 -4.86
N ILE A 143 11.11 1.74 -4.75
CA ILE A 143 10.97 2.65 -5.90
C ILE A 143 12.32 2.91 -6.57
N GLU A 144 13.37 3.19 -5.79
CA GLU A 144 14.72 3.44 -6.31
C GLU A 144 15.28 2.20 -7.02
N ARG A 145 15.11 1.01 -6.46
CA ARG A 145 15.46 -0.26 -7.13
C ARG A 145 14.65 -0.48 -8.39
N ALA A 146 13.34 -0.28 -8.34
CA ALA A 146 12.46 -0.47 -9.50
C ALA A 146 12.88 0.44 -10.66
N PHE A 147 13.20 1.70 -10.36
CA PHE A 147 13.61 2.70 -11.34
C PHE A 147 15.02 2.47 -11.89
N ALA A 148 15.98 2.05 -11.06
CA ALA A 148 17.37 1.90 -11.47
C ALA A 148 17.64 0.58 -12.24
N ASN A 149 16.88 -0.48 -11.96
CA ASN A 149 17.19 -1.82 -12.44
C ASN A 149 16.51 -2.14 -13.78
N ASN A 150 16.90 -1.42 -14.84
CA ASN A 150 16.43 -1.62 -16.22
C ASN A 150 14.89 -1.75 -16.33
N PRO A 151 14.13 -0.71 -15.95
CA PRO A 151 12.68 -0.80 -15.93
C PRO A 151 12.11 -0.94 -17.35
N THR A 152 10.97 -1.62 -17.45
CA THR A 152 10.19 -1.62 -18.70
C THR A 152 9.61 -0.22 -18.92
N VAL A 153 9.84 0.34 -20.10
CA VAL A 153 9.37 1.68 -20.49
C VAL A 153 8.12 1.55 -21.36
N SER A 154 7.10 2.39 -21.10
CA SER A 154 5.88 2.40 -21.91
C SER A 154 6.14 2.87 -23.34
N PRO A 155 5.28 2.50 -24.33
CA PRO A 155 5.47 2.91 -25.73
C PRO A 155 5.54 4.44 -25.94
N ASP A 156 4.83 5.20 -25.11
CA ASP A 156 4.86 6.67 -25.15
C ASP A 156 6.09 7.30 -24.47
N GLY A 157 6.97 6.48 -23.88
CA GLY A 157 8.18 6.90 -23.18
C GLY A 157 7.92 7.64 -21.86
N ARG A 158 6.67 7.70 -21.37
CA ARG A 158 6.31 8.53 -20.20
C ARG A 158 6.35 7.77 -18.89
N ARG A 159 6.19 6.46 -18.94
CA ARG A 159 6.10 5.59 -17.76
C ARG A 159 7.20 4.54 -17.76
N TRP A 160 7.53 4.12 -16.55
CA TRP A 160 8.41 3.00 -16.29
C TRP A 160 7.70 2.02 -15.35
N SER A 161 8.13 0.76 -15.36
CA SER A 161 7.63 -0.26 -14.45
C SER A 161 8.67 -1.33 -14.15
N ASN A 162 8.61 -1.90 -12.95
CA ASN A 162 9.44 -3.04 -12.57
C ASN A 162 8.84 -3.80 -11.37
N MET A 163 9.17 -5.09 -11.24
CA MET A 163 8.75 -5.92 -10.12
C MET A 163 9.79 -5.85 -8.99
N VAL A 164 9.36 -5.49 -7.78
CA VAL A 164 10.25 -5.44 -6.61
C VAL A 164 9.54 -6.04 -5.40
N ASP A 165 10.18 -7.02 -4.77
CA ASP A 165 9.68 -7.74 -3.58
C ASP A 165 8.23 -8.25 -3.75
N GLY A 166 7.90 -8.75 -4.96
CA GLY A 166 6.56 -9.25 -5.29
C GLY A 166 5.53 -8.18 -5.62
N VAL A 167 5.91 -6.90 -5.63
CA VAL A 167 5.04 -5.78 -5.99
C VAL A 167 5.44 -5.21 -7.35
N LEU A 168 4.50 -5.17 -8.30
CA LEU A 168 4.69 -4.43 -9.54
C LEU A 168 4.61 -2.94 -9.22
N ILE A 169 5.69 -2.21 -9.45
CA ILE A 169 5.75 -0.77 -9.26
C ILE A 169 5.74 -0.12 -10.64
N GLN A 170 4.82 0.83 -10.84
CA GLN A 170 4.81 1.74 -11.98
C GLN A 170 5.20 3.13 -11.52
N GLY A 171 5.68 3.95 -12.45
CA GLY A 171 5.93 5.35 -12.19
C GLY A 171 6.04 6.18 -13.46
N SER A 172 6.19 7.48 -13.27
CA SER A 172 6.40 8.44 -14.37
C SER A 172 7.84 8.98 -14.36
N PHE A 173 8.38 9.26 -15.54
CA PHE A 173 9.63 10.00 -15.67
C PHE A 173 9.41 11.50 -15.44
N LYS A 174 10.46 12.22 -15.03
CA LYS A 174 10.43 13.68 -15.00
C LYS A 174 10.29 14.24 -16.43
N ARG A 175 9.27 15.09 -16.67
CA ARG A 175 8.96 15.68 -18.00
C ARG A 175 10.05 16.59 -18.60
N ASN A 176 11.01 17.10 -17.81
CA ASN A 176 11.87 18.22 -18.23
C ASN A 176 13.36 17.86 -18.37
N GLY A 177 13.70 16.74 -19.00
CA GLY A 177 15.10 16.47 -19.37
C GLY A 177 16.08 16.20 -18.21
N LYS A 178 15.59 16.08 -16.96
CA LYS A 178 16.34 15.43 -15.87
C LYS A 178 16.34 13.92 -16.13
N LYS A 179 17.14 13.50 -17.13
CA LYS A 179 17.08 12.19 -17.80
C LYS A 179 17.20 10.97 -16.87
N ASN A 180 17.52 11.13 -15.59
CA ASN A 180 17.77 10.03 -14.65
C ASN A 180 16.91 10.11 -13.37
N GLY A 181 15.66 10.54 -13.44
CA GLY A 181 14.80 10.56 -12.24
C GLY A 181 13.31 10.35 -12.50
N TRP A 182 12.63 9.80 -11.50
CA TRP A 182 11.17 9.59 -11.48
C TRP A 182 10.43 10.78 -10.85
N ASP A 183 9.22 11.06 -11.34
CA ASP A 183 8.34 12.14 -10.85
C ASP A 183 7.22 11.61 -9.96
N SER A 184 6.77 10.37 -10.19
CA SER A 184 5.86 9.66 -9.30
C SER A 184 6.07 8.16 -9.39
N ALA A 185 5.59 7.42 -8.39
CA ALA A 185 5.55 5.96 -8.39
C ALA A 185 4.33 5.47 -7.61
N TRP A 186 3.81 4.30 -7.98
CA TRP A 186 2.68 3.66 -7.32
C TRP A 186 2.77 2.15 -7.53
N PRO A 187 2.28 1.33 -6.58
CA PRO A 187 2.15 -0.09 -6.82
C PRO A 187 0.94 -0.34 -7.71
N VAL A 188 1.00 -1.41 -8.48
CA VAL A 188 -0.09 -1.87 -9.33
C VAL A 188 -0.79 -3.01 -8.60
N MET A 189 -2.13 -2.94 -8.51
CA MET A 189 -2.92 -4.07 -8.05
C MET A 189 -2.68 -5.25 -8.99
N PRO A 190 -2.28 -6.43 -8.50
CA PRO A 190 -2.26 -7.64 -9.31
C PRO A 190 -3.66 -7.86 -9.90
N TYR A 191 -3.75 -8.28 -11.15
CA TYR A 191 -5.02 -8.72 -11.70
C TYR A 191 -5.42 -10.01 -10.99
N SER A 192 -6.60 -10.00 -10.36
CA SER A 192 -7.29 -11.17 -9.83
C SER A 192 -7.99 -11.95 -10.93
#